data_AF-A0A961EYA4-F1
#
_entry.id   AF-A0A961EYA4-F1
#
_cell.length_a   1.000
_cell.length_b   1.000
_cell.length_c   1.000
_cell.angle_alpha   90.00
_cell.angle_beta   90.00
_cell.angle_gamma   90.00
#
_symmetry.space_group_name_H-M   'P 1'
#
loop_
_entity.id
_entity.type
_entity.pdbx_description
1 polymer ?
#
loop_
_entity_poly.entity_id
_entity_poly.type
_entity_poly.pdbx_seq_one_letter_code
_entity_poly.pdbx_strand_id
1 'polypeptide(L)'
;MKINTRAFIIAFTTIFAVLILLLTVWTRLSTQFGAEFMAVFNSVHPHPYRATVGGLQWHEEVFGAAIDFFYAVVDSLIFSLAFSSLYNWVLSRSDRTSGNSTEE
;
A
#
# COMPACT_ATOMS: atom_id res chain seq x y z
N MET A 1 -22.11 10.81 -1.57
CA MET A 1 -22.37 9.43 -1.07
C MET A 1 -21.17 9.00 -0.24
N LYS A 2 -21.34 8.55 1.01
CA LYS A 2 -20.20 8.19 1.88
C LYS A 2 -19.54 6.89 1.41
N ILE A 3 -18.22 6.81 1.49
CA ILE A 3 -17.50 5.57 1.20
C ILE A 3 -17.67 4.60 2.37
N ASN A 4 -17.98 3.34 2.08
CA ASN A 4 -17.88 2.28 3.07
C ASN A 4 -16.40 2.02 3.36
N THR A 5 -15.92 2.56 4.48
CA THR A 5 -14.51 2.52 4.90
C THR A 5 -13.95 1.09 4.93
N ARG A 6 -14.71 0.11 5.43
CA ARG A 6 -14.23 -1.28 5.52
C ARG A 6 -14.00 -1.89 4.15
N ALA A 7 -14.99 -1.75 3.26
CA ALA A 7 -14.89 -2.28 1.90
C ALA A 7 -13.76 -1.60 1.11
N PHE A 8 -13.59 -0.29 1.27
CA PHE A 8 -12.52 0.47 0.63
C PHE A 8 -11.13 0.02 1.12
N ILE A 9 -10.95 -0.13 2.43
CA ILE A 9 -9.69 -0.61 3.01
C ILE A 9 -9.33 -1.98 2.46
N ILE A 10 -10.28 -2.93 2.48
CA ILE A 10 -10.02 -4.29 1.98
C ILE A 10 -9.64 -4.26 0.51
N ALA A 11 -10.42 -3.57 -0.33
CA ALA A 11 -10.16 -3.50 -1.76
C ALA A 11 -8.80 -2.85 -2.08
N PHE A 12 -8.53 -1.69 -1.49
CA PHE A 12 -7.31 -0.93 -1.74
C PHE A 12 -6.06 -1.67 -1.23
N THR A 13 -6.12 -2.20 0.00
CA THR A 13 -5.04 -2.99 0.59
C THR A 13 -4.75 -4.23 -0.25
N THR A 14 -5.78 -4.94 -0.70
CA THR A 14 -5.61 -6.17 -1.51
C THR A 14 -4.93 -5.87 -2.84
N ILE A 15 -5.36 -4.82 -3.56
CA ILE A 15 -4.78 -4.47 -4.86
C ILE A 15 -3.30 -4.11 -4.71
N PHE A 16 -2.95 -3.27 -3.73
CA PHE A 16 -1.56 -2.86 -3.50
C PHE A 16 -0.69 -4.02 -2.99
N ALA A 17 -1.20 -4.83 -2.07
CA ALA A 17 -0.48 -5.99 -1.56
C ALA A 17 -0.15 -7.01 -2.66
N VAL A 18 -1.11 -7.28 -3.56
CA VAL A 18 -0.89 -8.16 -4.72
C VAL A 18 0.13 -7.55 -5.68
N LEU A 19 0.04 -6.25 -5.96
CA LEU A 19 0.98 -5.58 -6.86
C LEU A 19 2.41 -5.65 -6.33
N ILE A 20 2.63 -5.35 -5.03
CA ILE A 20 3.97 -5.44 -4.43
C ILE A 20 4.45 -6.89 -4.38
N LEU A 21 3.58 -7.86 -4.07
CA LEU A 21 3.94 -9.27 -4.11
C LEU A 21 4.45 -9.69 -5.49
N LEU A 22 3.73 -9.30 -6.56
CA LEU A 22 4.13 -9.59 -7.93
C LEU A 22 5.47 -8.94 -8.27
N LEU A 23 5.69 -7.67 -7.92
CA LEU A 23 6.97 -6.99 -8.15
C LEU A 23 8.11 -7.64 -7.36
N THR A 24 7.85 -8.02 -6.12
CA THR A 24 8.81 -8.66 -5.20
C THR A 24 9.26 -10.03 -5.72
N VAL A 25 8.33 -10.84 -6.21
CA VAL A 25 8.61 -12.14 -6.82
C VAL A 25 9.32 -11.94 -8.16
N TRP A 26 8.84 -11.02 -8.99
CA TRP A 26 9.40 -10.79 -10.31
C TRP A 26 10.84 -10.27 -10.26
N THR A 27 11.15 -9.35 -9.35
CA THR A 27 12.52 -8.81 -9.18
C THR A 27 13.52 -9.85 -8.73
N ARG A 28 13.07 -10.89 -8.01
CA ARG A 28 13.93 -12.02 -7.62
C ARG A 28 14.13 -13.03 -8.76
N LEU A 29 13.15 -13.16 -9.65
CA LEU A 29 13.26 -14.03 -10.84
C LEU A 29 13.97 -13.36 -12.03
N SER A 30 13.90 -12.03 -12.14
CA SER A 30 14.46 -11.25 -13.24
C SER A 30 14.99 -9.91 -12.72
N THR A 31 16.28 -9.65 -12.94
CA THR A 31 16.99 -8.47 -12.42
C THR A 31 16.63 -7.15 -13.11
N GLN A 32 15.86 -7.16 -14.19
CA GLN A 32 15.62 -5.95 -15.01
C GLN A 32 14.30 -5.23 -14.72
N PHE A 33 13.22 -5.95 -14.41
CA PHE A 33 11.90 -5.35 -14.27
C PHE A 33 11.52 -5.18 -12.79
N GLY A 34 11.23 -3.94 -12.39
CA GLY A 34 10.82 -3.59 -11.02
C GLY A 34 11.98 -3.37 -10.04
N ALA A 35 13.24 -3.54 -10.45
CA ALA A 35 14.41 -3.43 -9.56
C ALA A 35 14.59 -2.01 -9.00
N GLU A 36 14.40 -0.96 -9.81
CA GLU A 36 14.46 0.43 -9.36
C GLU A 36 13.34 0.74 -8.35
N PHE A 37 12.12 0.27 -8.63
CA PHE A 37 10.99 0.44 -7.72
C PHE A 37 11.27 -0.26 -6.38
N MET A 38 11.72 -1.51 -6.41
CA MET A 38 12.07 -2.26 -5.19
C MET A 38 13.26 -1.64 -4.45
N ALA A 39 14.22 -1.03 -5.15
CA ALA A 39 15.31 -0.30 -4.52
C ALA A 39 14.81 0.91 -3.74
N VAL A 40 13.87 1.68 -4.31
CA VAL A 40 13.23 2.80 -3.62
C VAL A 40 12.36 2.31 -2.45
N PHE A 41 11.53 1.29 -2.68
CA PHE A 41 10.69 0.69 -1.63
C PHE A 41 11.54 0.20 -0.44
N ASN A 42 12.63 -0.51 -0.70
CA ASN A 42 13.54 -1.04 0.32
C ASN A 42 14.44 0.03 0.96
N SER A 43 14.48 1.24 0.39
CA SER A 43 15.15 2.39 1.02
C SER A 43 14.29 3.00 2.13
N VAL A 44 12.97 2.96 1.96
CA VAL A 44 11.98 3.35 2.98
C VAL A 44 11.80 2.24 4.02
N HIS A 45 11.83 0.97 3.57
CA HIS A 45 11.68 -0.22 4.41
C HIS A 45 12.96 -1.05 4.47
N PRO A 46 13.97 -0.63 5.25
CA PRO A 46 15.25 -1.32 5.28
C PRO A 46 15.16 -2.66 6.02
N HIS A 47 15.50 -3.76 5.35
CA HIS A 47 15.73 -5.09 5.95
C HIS A 47 16.95 -5.77 5.29
N PRO A 48 17.50 -6.88 5.82
CA PRO A 48 18.71 -7.51 5.27
C PRO A 48 18.48 -8.34 4.00
N TYR A 49 17.26 -8.85 3.81
CA TYR A 49 16.91 -9.78 2.73
C TYR A 49 16.32 -9.10 1.48
N ARG A 50 16.91 -7.97 1.06
CA ARG A 50 16.37 -7.14 -0.04
C ARG A 50 16.53 -7.86 -1.37
N ALA A 51 15.58 -7.63 -2.27
CA ALA A 51 15.62 -8.13 -3.66
C ALA A 51 16.89 -7.72 -4.42
N THR A 52 17.53 -6.62 -4.02
CA THR A 52 18.73 -6.06 -4.64
C THR A 52 20.04 -6.63 -4.09
N VAL A 53 20.00 -7.41 -3.00
CA VAL A 53 21.18 -8.07 -2.44
C VAL A 53 21.36 -9.40 -3.15
N GLY A 54 22.45 -9.53 -3.90
CA GLY A 54 22.82 -10.79 -4.54
C GLY A 54 23.37 -11.82 -3.54
N GLY A 55 23.20 -13.11 -3.84
CA GLY A 55 23.80 -14.21 -3.07
C GLY A 55 23.00 -14.65 -1.85
N LEU A 56 21.71 -14.29 -1.76
CA LEU A 56 20.80 -14.79 -0.74
C LEU A 56 20.50 -16.29 -0.96
N GLN A 57 20.33 -17.02 0.14
CA GLN A 57 19.81 -18.38 0.09
C GLN A 57 18.29 -18.36 -0.17
N TRP A 58 17.75 -19.44 -0.74
CA TRP A 58 16.33 -19.51 -1.13
C TRP A 58 15.36 -19.17 0.02
N HIS A 59 15.70 -19.54 1.26
CA HIS A 59 14.86 -19.25 2.42
C HIS A 59 14.92 -17.76 2.80
N GLU A 60 16.09 -17.13 2.64
CA GLU A 60 16.27 -15.69 2.87
C GLU A 60 15.50 -14.88 1.84
N GLU A 61 15.43 -15.34 0.58
CA GLU A 61 14.60 -14.71 -0.44
C GLU A 61 13.11 -14.76 -0.07
N VAL A 62 12.62 -15.89 0.44
CA VAL A 62 11.24 -16.06 0.90
C VAL A 62 10.96 -15.15 2.11
N PHE A 63 11.86 -15.10 3.09
CA PHE A 63 11.72 -14.19 4.22
C PHE A 63 11.72 -12.72 3.79
N GLY A 64 12.61 -12.35 2.88
CA GLY A 64 12.63 -11.02 2.29
C GLY A 64 11.32 -10.67 1.60
N ALA A 65 10.77 -11.59 0.80
CA ALA A 65 9.49 -11.37 0.14
C ALA A 65 8.32 -11.25 1.13
N ALA A 66 8.33 -12.01 2.22
CA ALA A 66 7.33 -11.89 3.28
C ALA A 66 7.41 -10.54 4.01
N ILE A 67 8.62 -10.02 4.25
CA ILE A 67 8.84 -8.70 4.85
C ILE A 67 8.37 -7.59 3.89
N ASP A 68 8.74 -7.67 2.62
CA ASP A 68 8.29 -6.74 1.56
C ASP A 68 6.76 -6.67 1.51
N PHE A 69 6.13 -7.85 1.50
CA PHE A 69 4.67 -7.98 1.50
C PHE A 69 4.03 -7.40 2.77
N PHE A 70 4.61 -7.65 3.95
CA PHE A 70 4.11 -7.11 5.20
C PHE A 70 4.12 -5.58 5.19
N TYR A 71 5.22 -4.95 4.76
CA TYR A 71 5.30 -3.50 4.66
C TYR A 71 4.28 -2.94 3.66
N ALA A 72 4.11 -3.58 2.50
CA ALA A 72 3.11 -3.17 1.52
C ALA A 72 1.67 -3.20 2.06
N VAL A 73 1.33 -4.23 2.85
CA VAL A 73 0.01 -4.34 3.50
C VAL A 73 -0.17 -3.23 4.53
N VAL A 74 0.85 -2.96 5.36
CA VAL A 74 0.79 -1.91 6.38
C VAL A 74 0.64 -0.54 5.74
N ASP A 75 1.44 -0.21 4.72
CA ASP A 75 1.37 1.07 4.02
C ASP A 75 0.00 1.28 3.37
N SER A 76 -0.48 0.29 2.63
CA SER A 76 -1.78 0.38 1.95
C SER A 76 -2.95 0.45 2.93
N LEU A 77 -2.85 -0.19 4.10
CA LEU A 77 -3.80 -0.04 5.20
C LEU A 77 -3.80 1.40 5.73
N ILE A 78 -2.63 1.98 5.99
CA ILE A 78 -2.49 3.36 6.47
C ILE A 78 -3.07 4.34 5.44
N PHE A 79 -2.67 4.22 4.17
CA PHE A 79 -3.17 5.08 3.10
C PHE A 79 -4.69 4.95 2.91
N SER A 80 -5.23 3.73 2.95
CA SER A 80 -6.67 3.54 2.77
C SER A 80 -7.50 4.07 3.94
N LEU A 81 -7.00 3.93 5.18
CA LEU A 81 -7.60 4.56 6.36
C LEU A 81 -7.57 6.09 6.26
N ALA A 82 -6.41 6.66 5.95
CA ALA A 82 -6.25 8.10 5.82
C ALA A 82 -7.16 8.69 4.73
N PHE A 83 -7.17 8.07 3.54
CA PHE A 83 -7.96 8.53 2.40
C PHE A 83 -9.47 8.41 2.65
N SER A 84 -9.94 7.27 3.17
CA SER A 84 -11.36 7.07 3.45
C SER A 84 -11.86 8.00 4.56
N SER A 85 -11.06 8.22 5.61
CA SER A 85 -11.38 9.16 6.68
C SER A 85 -11.46 10.59 6.16
N LEU A 86 -10.45 11.02 5.39
CA LEU A 86 -10.41 12.36 4.80
C LEU A 86 -11.61 12.59 3.85
N TYR A 87 -11.92 11.64 2.98
CA TYR A 87 -13.05 11.72 2.07
C TYR A 87 -14.38 11.88 2.81
N ASN A 88 -14.61 11.06 3.83
CA ASN A 88 -15.83 11.13 4.62
C ASN A 88 -15.93 12.42 5.45
N TRP A 89 -14.79 12.97 5.90
CA TRP A 89 -14.74 14.25 6.59
C TRP A 89 -15.06 15.44 5.67
N VAL A 90 -14.50 15.47 4.46
CA VAL A 90 -14.79 16.51 3.46
C VAL A 90 -16.28 16.51 3.09
N LEU A 91 -16.86 15.34 2.83
CA LEU A 91 -18.30 15.21 2.56
C LEU A 91 -19.15 15.73 3.72
N SER A 92 -18.80 15.34 4.95
CA SER A 92 -19.55 15.76 6.14
C SER A 92 -19.49 17.27 6.38
N ARG A 93 -18.44 17.97 5.91
CA ARG A 93 -18.38 19.43 5.93
C ARG A 93 -19.21 20.06 4.81
N SER A 94 -19.18 19.50 3.60
CA SER A 94 -19.99 19.98 2.47
C SER A 94 -21.50 19.92 2.79
N ASP A 95 -21.95 18.81 3.37
CA ASP A 95 -23.37 18.61 3.73
C ASP A 95 -23.86 19.64 4.76
N ARG A 96 -22.98 20.07 5.70
CA ARG A 96 -23.32 21.10 6.69
C ARG A 96 -23.49 22.49 6.08
N THR A 97 -22.70 22.82 5.07
CA THR A 97 -22.77 24.14 4.42
C THR A 97 -24.02 24.28 3.55
N SER A 98 -24.44 23.21 2.85
CA SER A 98 -25.65 23.23 2.01
C SER A 98 -26.96 23.17 2.81
N GLY A 99 -26.96 22.66 4.05
CA GLY A 99 -28.16 22.67 4.90
C GLY A 99 -28.52 24.06 5.45
N ASN A 100 -27.53 24.95 5.58
CA ASN A 100 -27.70 26.28 6.19
C ASN A 100 -28.24 27.34 5.22
N SER A 101 -28.36 27.03 3.92
CA SER A 101 -28.82 27.97 2.88
C SER A 101 -30.31 27.84 2.53
N THR A 102 -31.07 27.07 3.29
CA THR A 102 -32.52 26.83 3.07
C THR A 102 -33.40 27.27 4.24
N GLU A 103 -32.81 27.90 5.27
CA GLU A 103 -33.54 28.43 6.43
C GLU A 103 -33.61 29.98 6.47
N GLU A 104 -33.26 30.67 5.37
CA GLU A 104 -33.49 32.12 5.21
C GLU A 104 -34.65 32.44 4.27
#